data_AF-A0A7S2LE28-F1
#
_entry.id   AF-A0A7S2LE28-F1
#
_cell.length_a   1.000
_cell.length_b   1.000
_cell.length_c   1.000
_cell.angle_alpha   90.00
_cell.angle_beta   90.00
_cell.angle_gamma   90.00
#
_symmetry.space_group_name_H-M   'P 1'
#
loop_
_entity.id
_entity.type
_entity.pdbx_description
1 polymer ?
#
loop_
_entity_poly.entity_id
_entity_poly.type
_entity_poly.pdbx_seq_one_letter_code
_entity_poly.pdbx_strand_id
1 'polypeptide(L)'
;MVQANDVVNVTLFFDEWTRCIGSGYQKDSLYRFGKFDACTPQWNDIKIALKAKTESDPIKATEMLETTHYKQNLGSDLKSSPTAGVIWDLKDPPGWDEV
;
A
#
# COMPACT_ATOMS: atom_id res chain seq x y z
N MET A 1 -6.43 -3.11 25.65
CA MET A 1 -5.01 -2.70 25.70
C MET A 1 -4.65 -2.20 24.31
N VAL A 2 -3.84 -1.16 24.17
CA VAL A 2 -3.43 -0.66 22.84
C VAL A 2 -2.31 -1.55 22.33
N GLN A 3 -2.44 -2.09 21.12
CA GLN A 3 -1.40 -2.89 20.49
C GLN A 3 -0.14 -2.05 20.30
N ALA A 4 1.02 -2.71 20.46
CA ALA A 4 2.30 -2.07 20.23
C ALA A 4 2.50 -1.77 18.72
N ASN A 5 3.32 -0.75 18.44
CA ASN A 5 3.50 -0.23 17.08
C ASN A 5 4.25 -1.20 16.15
N ASP A 6 4.90 -2.22 16.72
CA ASP A 6 5.50 -3.36 16.02
C ASP A 6 4.44 -4.31 15.42
N VAL A 7 3.28 -4.44 16.08
CA VAL A 7 2.15 -5.24 15.59
C VAL A 7 1.27 -4.45 14.64
N VAL A 8 0.94 -3.20 14.98
CA VAL A 8 0.05 -2.34 14.18
C VAL A 8 0.69 -0.97 13.94
N ASN A 9 1.27 -0.78 12.75
CA ASN A 9 1.82 0.50 12.32
C ASN A 9 0.77 1.31 11.54
N VAL A 10 0.04 2.17 12.25
CA VAL A 10 -0.98 3.06 11.66
C VAL A 10 -0.37 4.11 10.74
N THR A 11 0.85 4.56 11.01
CA THR A 11 1.54 5.58 10.21
C THR A 11 1.73 5.12 8.78
N LEU A 12 2.03 3.83 8.57
CA LEU A 12 2.19 3.25 7.24
C LEU A 12 0.89 3.32 6.40
N PHE A 13 -0.27 3.05 7.00
CA PHE A 13 -1.57 3.19 6.30
C PHE A 13 -1.94 4.65 6.05
N PHE A 14 -1.52 5.55 6.95
CA PHE A 14 -1.71 6.99 6.78
C PHE A 14 -0.84 7.55 5.64
N ASP A 15 0.43 7.14 5.57
CA ASP A 15 1.35 7.52 4.50
C ASP A 15 0.83 7.05 3.13
N GLU A 16 0.26 5.84 3.05
CA GLU A 16 -0.33 5.36 1.81
C GLU A 16 -1.58 6.17 1.40
N TRP A 17 -2.44 6.49 2.35
CA TRP A 17 -3.61 7.32 2.06
C TRP A 17 -3.21 8.73 1.62
N THR A 18 -2.24 9.35 2.30
CA THR A 18 -1.72 10.67 1.92
C THR A 18 -1.06 10.65 0.54
N ARG A 19 -0.38 9.54 0.17
CA ARG A 19 0.13 9.31 -1.18
C ARG A 19 -1.00 9.28 -2.21
N CYS A 20 -2.11 8.59 -1.93
CA CYS A 20 -3.26 8.49 -2.83
C CYS A 20 -3.96 9.85 -3.04
N ILE A 21 -4.20 10.64 -1.99
CA ILE A 21 -4.81 11.98 -2.13
C ILE A 21 -3.81 13.02 -2.66
N GLY A 22 -2.53 12.68 -2.71
CA GLY A 22 -1.47 13.54 -3.19
C GLY A 22 -1.72 13.98 -4.64
N SER A 23 -1.48 15.26 -4.91
CA SER A 23 -1.74 15.84 -6.23
C SER A 23 -0.98 15.14 -7.36
N GLY A 24 0.19 14.56 -7.08
CA GLY A 24 0.96 13.77 -8.05
C GLY A 24 0.22 12.51 -8.50
N TYR A 25 -0.25 11.69 -7.56
CA TYR A 25 -0.98 10.46 -7.86
C TYR A 25 -2.33 10.76 -8.52
N GLN A 26 -3.06 11.76 -8.02
CA GLN A 26 -4.34 12.17 -8.60
C GLN A 26 -4.21 12.66 -10.04
N LYS A 27 -3.14 13.40 -10.37
CA LYS A 27 -2.83 13.80 -11.74
C LYS A 27 -2.48 12.61 -12.63
N ASP A 28 -1.70 11.65 -12.13
CA ASP A 28 -1.35 10.44 -12.88
C ASP A 28 -2.59 9.57 -13.13
N SER A 29 -3.46 9.38 -12.13
CA SER A 29 -4.75 8.69 -12.28
C SER A 29 -5.64 9.38 -13.30
N LEU A 30 -5.74 10.71 -13.25
CA LEU A 30 -6.50 11.48 -14.23
C LEU A 30 -5.93 11.31 -15.65
N TYR A 31 -4.61 11.32 -15.79
CA TYR A 31 -3.93 11.13 -17.08
C TYR A 31 -4.13 9.71 -17.65
N ARG A 32 -4.02 8.68 -16.81
CA ARG A 32 -4.11 7.27 -17.25
C ARG A 32 -5.54 6.76 -17.44
N PHE A 33 -6.44 7.14 -16.55
CA PHE A 33 -7.80 6.57 -16.48
C PHE A 33 -8.90 7.59 -16.78
N GLY A 34 -8.55 8.87 -16.99
CA GLY A 34 -9.53 9.93 -17.27
C GLY A 34 -10.37 10.33 -16.06
N LYS A 35 -10.01 9.87 -14.85
CA LYS A 35 -10.75 10.14 -13.61
C LYS A 35 -9.84 10.25 -12.39
N PHE A 36 -10.28 11.04 -11.42
CA PHE A 36 -9.67 11.07 -10.09
C PHE A 36 -9.94 9.76 -9.34
N ASP A 37 -8.95 9.33 -8.56
CA ASP A 37 -9.08 8.17 -7.70
C ASP A 37 -9.75 8.58 -6.38
N ALA A 38 -10.76 7.83 -5.94
CA ALA A 38 -11.53 8.16 -4.75
C ALA A 38 -10.78 7.86 -3.45
N CYS A 39 -9.70 7.07 -3.48
CA CYS A 39 -8.89 6.68 -2.31
C CYS A 39 -9.69 6.05 -1.15
N THR A 40 -10.93 5.63 -1.41
CA THR A 40 -11.84 5.03 -0.43
C THR A 40 -11.28 3.75 0.19
N PRO A 41 -10.63 2.83 -0.57
CA PRO A 41 -10.03 1.63 0.01
C PRO A 41 -8.93 1.96 1.03
N GLN A 42 -8.03 2.89 0.71
CA GLN A 42 -6.94 3.33 1.59
C GLN A 42 -7.46 4.04 2.84
N TRP A 43 -8.57 4.78 2.73
CA TRP A 43 -9.23 5.36 3.91
C TRP A 43 -9.85 4.29 4.82
N ASN A 44 -10.42 3.23 4.23
CA ASN A 44 -10.95 2.12 5.00
C ASN A 44 -9.84 1.31 5.68
N ASP A 45 -8.67 1.19 5.07
CA ASP A 45 -7.50 0.56 5.69
C ASP A 45 -7.07 1.28 6.97
N ILE A 46 -7.08 2.62 6.98
CA ILE A 46 -6.80 3.40 8.20
C ILE A 46 -7.81 3.06 9.30
N LYS A 47 -9.10 2.93 8.97
CA LYS A 47 -10.13 2.56 9.96
C LYS A 47 -9.90 1.15 10.50
N ILE A 48 -9.52 0.21 9.65
CA ILE A 48 -9.19 -1.16 10.06
C ILE A 48 -7.96 -1.15 10.96
N ALA A 49 -6.91 -0.41 10.60
CA ALA A 49 -5.70 -0.27 11.40
C ALA A 49 -5.96 0.37 12.77
N LEU A 50 -6.81 1.39 12.83
CA LEU A 50 -7.22 2.01 14.11
C LEU A 50 -8.00 1.02 14.99
N LYS A 51 -8.90 0.22 14.41
CA LYS A 51 -9.62 -0.83 15.13
C LYS A 51 -8.68 -1.93 15.63
N ALA A 52 -7.78 -2.41 14.76
CA ALA A 52 -6.78 -3.41 15.11
C ALA A 52 -5.85 -2.93 16.24
N LYS A 53 -5.52 -1.63 16.25
CA LYS A 53 -4.70 -1.03 17.32
C LYS A 53 -5.39 -1.01 18.69
N THR A 54 -6.71 -0.96 18.70
CA THR A 54 -7.51 -0.99 19.94
C THR A 54 -7.88 -2.40 20.40
N GLU A 55 -7.69 -3.42 19.54
CA GLU A 55 -7.98 -4.82 19.87
C GLU A 55 -7.00 -5.34 20.92
N SER A 56 -7.46 -6.17 21.86
CA SER A 56 -6.60 -6.76 22.90
C SER A 56 -5.77 -7.95 22.40
N ASP A 57 -6.29 -8.71 21.44
CA ASP A 57 -5.64 -9.93 20.94
C ASP A 57 -4.72 -9.62 19.75
N PRO A 58 -3.41 -9.90 19.85
CA PRO A 58 -2.45 -9.55 18.80
C PRO A 58 -2.68 -10.37 17.51
N ILE A 59 -3.08 -11.64 17.63
CA ILE A 59 -3.33 -12.52 16.47
C ILE A 59 -4.51 -12.00 15.64
N LYS A 60 -5.59 -11.63 16.33
CA LYS A 60 -6.79 -11.09 15.69
C LYS A 60 -6.52 -9.71 15.07
N ALA A 61 -5.67 -8.89 15.71
CA ALA A 61 -5.22 -7.64 15.14
C ALA A 61 -4.43 -7.86 13.83
N THR A 62 -3.54 -8.86 13.77
CA THR A 62 -2.81 -9.20 12.54
C THR A 62 -3.72 -9.73 11.44
N GLU A 63 -4.68 -10.59 11.75
CA GLU A 63 -5.66 -11.08 10.77
C GLU A 63 -6.50 -9.94 10.18
N MET A 64 -6.91 -8.97 11.00
CA MET A 64 -7.59 -7.77 10.49
C MET A 64 -6.71 -6.98 9.51
N LEU A 65 -5.41 -6.86 9.79
CA LEU A 65 -4.48 -6.16 8.90
C LEU A 65 -4.25 -6.90 7.57
N GLU A 66 -4.29 -8.22 7.54
CA GLU A 66 -4.18 -8.99 6.29
C GLU A 66 -5.35 -8.75 5.32
N THR A 67 -6.51 -8.35 5.85
CA THR A 67 -7.67 -7.99 5.02
C THR A 67 -7.58 -6.58 4.40
N THR A 68 -6.57 -5.78 4.75
CA THR A 68 -6.43 -4.42 4.24
C THR A 68 -6.07 -4.40 2.76
N HIS A 69 -6.59 -3.41 2.04
CA HIS A 69 -6.28 -3.17 0.64
C HIS A 69 -4.78 -2.96 0.42
N TYR A 70 -4.10 -2.30 1.36
CA TYR A 70 -2.65 -2.16 1.34
C TYR A 70 -1.95 -3.51 1.28
N LYS A 71 -2.26 -4.46 2.18
CA LYS A 71 -1.59 -5.77 2.20
C LYS A 71 -1.93 -6.63 0.99
N GLN A 72 -3.14 -6.52 0.48
CA GLN A 72 -3.61 -7.30 -0.67
C GLN A 72 -3.08 -6.77 -2.01
N ASN A 73 -2.95 -5.46 -2.17
CA ASN A 73 -2.73 -4.85 -3.49
C ASN A 73 -1.50 -3.93 -3.59
N LEU A 74 -0.92 -3.43 -2.48
CA LEU A 74 0.09 -2.37 -2.53
C LEU A 74 1.40 -2.72 -1.81
N GLY A 75 1.34 -3.55 -0.76
CA GLY A 75 2.38 -3.71 0.25
C GLY A 75 3.05 -5.08 0.31
N SER A 76 2.76 -5.99 -0.61
CA SER A 76 3.29 -7.36 -0.58
C SER A 76 3.90 -7.84 -1.89
N ASP A 77 3.67 -7.15 -3.02
CA ASP A 77 4.18 -7.61 -4.31
C ASP A 77 4.74 -6.44 -5.12
N LEU A 78 6.02 -6.55 -5.52
CA LEU A 78 6.69 -5.57 -6.38
C LEU A 78 5.93 -5.39 -7.69
N LYS A 79 5.27 -6.43 -8.18
CA LYS A 79 4.43 -6.42 -9.40
C LYS A 79 3.21 -5.49 -9.30
N SER A 80 2.71 -5.26 -8.09
CA SER A 80 1.54 -4.42 -7.86
C SER A 80 1.87 -2.94 -7.69
N SER A 81 3.17 -2.61 -7.57
CA SER A 81 3.62 -1.22 -7.55
C SER A 81 3.65 -0.68 -8.99
N PRO A 82 2.82 0.31 -9.35
CA PRO A 82 2.73 0.83 -10.71
C PRO A 82 4.02 1.50 -11.20
N THR A 83 4.95 1.78 -10.28
CA THR A 83 6.27 2.36 -10.57
C THR A 83 7.42 1.39 -10.30
N ALA A 84 7.38 0.59 -9.23
CA ALA A 84 8.54 -0.23 -8.86
C ALA A 84 8.58 -1.58 -9.59
N GLY A 85 7.44 -2.23 -9.86
CA GLY A 85 7.42 -3.51 -10.57
C GLY A 85 7.95 -3.39 -11.98
N VAL A 86 7.52 -2.34 -12.69
CA VAL A 86 7.97 -2.05 -14.05
C VAL A 86 9.47 -1.76 -14.13
N ILE A 87 10.04 -1.06 -13.14
CA ILE A 87 11.49 -0.75 -13.11
C ILE A 87 12.33 -1.99 -12.77
N TRP A 88 11.83 -2.87 -11.90
CA TRP A 88 12.53 -4.10 -11.53
C TRP A 88 12.53 -5.14 -12.67
N ASP A 89 11.42 -5.27 -13.40
CA ASP A 89 11.36 -6.13 -14.60
C ASP A 89 12.20 -5.57 -15.77
N LEU A 90 12.41 -4.24 -15.83
CA LEU A 90 13.35 -3.60 -16.76
C LEU A 90 14.83 -3.75 -16.37
N LYS A 91 15.11 -4.32 -15.18
CA LYS A 91 16.46 -4.58 -14.70
C LYS A 91 16.95 -5.97 -15.09
N ASP A 92 16.56 -6.46 -16.26
CA ASP A 92 17.42 -7.40 -16.98
C ASP A 92 18.73 -6.65 -17.28
N PRO A 93 19.91 -7.21 -16.96
CA PRO A 93 21.15 -6.63 -17.42
C PRO A 93 21.09 -6.60 -18.95
N PRO A 94 21.41 -5.48 -19.62
CA PRO A 94 21.66 -5.53 -21.05
C PRO A 94 22.92 -6.38 -21.24
N GLY A 95 22.71 -7.69 -21.40
CA GLY A 95 23.73 -8.64 -21.76
C GLY A 95 24.25 -8.24 -23.13
N TRP A 96 25.33 -7.48 -23.15
CA TRP A 96 26.34 -7.63 -24.18
C TRP A 96 27.20 -8.80 -23.71
N ASP A 97 26.63 -10.02 -23.76
CA ASP A 97 27.46 -11.21 -23.76
C ASP A 97 28.26 -11.15 -25.07
N GLU A 98 29.55 -10.94 -24.86
CA GLU A 98 30.62 -10.75 -25.82
C GLU A 98 30.52 -11.76 -27.00
N VAL A 99 30.44 -11.23 -28.23
CA VAL A 99 30.70 -11.98 -29.47
C VAL A 99 32.03 -11.52 -30.03
#